data_AF-A0A554NDJ6-F1
#
_entry.id   AF-A0A554NDJ6-F1
#
_cell.length_a   1.000
_cell.length_b   1.000
_cell.length_c   1.000
_cell.angle_alpha   90.00
_cell.angle_beta   90.00
_cell.angle_gamma   90.00
#
_symmetry.space_group_name_H-M   'P 1'
#
loop_
_entity.id
_entity.type
_entity.pdbx_description
1 polymer ?
#
loop_
_entity_poly.entity_id
_entity_poly.type
_entity_poly.pdbx_seq_one_letter_code
_entity_poly.pdbx_strand_id
1 'polypeptide(L)'
;METTGDGTGRTGAGPQPLAPDTSRLDGRSARAWTEPMTVRATGEGRYDVENGAGRTYRVDLPDGDCTCPDHRIRGERCKHLRRVAIEVTRGRIPAPGQVRGTCRGCGREGFVPEGGPDYCRGCRLESGDLATDRETGDAVLVVRVTADRADAVAVDGTGRPVADYETNAGYPRDDPVVEVVYPFDGGEPLADRRRYSFPHSRLAPRDAAIVDPGLGEV
;
A
#
# COMPACT_ATOMS: atom_id res chain seq x y z
N MET A 1 35.04 -46.39 -7.10
CA MET A 1 35.14 -45.57 -5.89
C MET A 1 35.44 -44.15 -6.36
N GLU A 2 34.41 -43.37 -6.72
CA GLU A 2 33.58 -42.58 -5.78
C GLU A 2 34.45 -41.59 -4.99
N THR A 3 34.22 -40.28 -4.98
CA THR A 3 32.96 -39.56 -5.08
C THR A 3 33.13 -38.18 -5.73
N THR A 4 32.10 -37.81 -6.47
CA THR A 4 31.57 -36.46 -6.75
C THR A 4 31.58 -35.51 -5.54
N GLY A 5 31.71 -34.22 -5.82
CA GLY A 5 31.46 -33.13 -4.88
C GLY A 5 31.05 -31.86 -5.61
N ASP A 6 29.87 -31.92 -6.24
CA ASP A 6 29.12 -30.77 -6.71
C ASP A 6 28.83 -29.84 -5.52
N GLY A 7 29.15 -28.57 -5.70
CA GLY A 7 29.14 -27.56 -4.65
C GLY A 7 28.61 -26.24 -5.18
N THR A 8 27.46 -26.27 -5.85
CA THR A 8 26.61 -25.08 -6.04
C THR A 8 26.17 -24.54 -4.68
N GLY A 9 27.05 -23.77 -4.04
CA GLY A 9 26.72 -22.93 -2.91
C GLY A 9 25.85 -21.78 -3.38
N ARG A 10 24.52 -21.97 -3.37
CA ARG A 10 23.59 -20.83 -3.35
C ARG A 10 23.84 -20.09 -2.05
N THR A 11 24.59 -19.01 -2.09
CA THR A 11 24.67 -18.04 -1.01
C THR A 11 23.27 -17.45 -0.83
N GLY A 12 22.56 -17.85 0.23
CA GLY A 12 21.36 -17.16 0.66
C GLY A 12 21.69 -15.68 0.87
N ALA A 13 20.94 -14.80 0.21
CA ALA A 13 21.18 -13.37 0.31
C ALA A 13 20.90 -12.92 1.75
N GLY A 14 21.97 -12.71 2.51
CA GLY A 14 21.90 -12.00 3.79
C GLY A 14 21.30 -10.60 3.61
N PRO A 15 20.93 -9.92 4.70
CA PRO A 15 20.34 -8.59 4.65
C PRO A 15 21.21 -7.67 3.79
N GLN A 16 20.61 -7.11 2.73
CA GLN A 16 21.31 -6.25 1.77
C GLN A 16 21.05 -4.76 2.07
N PRO A 17 22.03 -3.89 1.80
CA PRO A 17 21.83 -2.45 1.90
C PRO A 17 20.69 -1.96 1.00
N LEU A 18 19.83 -1.08 1.52
CA LEU A 18 18.76 -0.43 0.75
C LEU A 18 19.29 0.53 -0.33
N ALA A 19 20.49 1.05 -0.15
CA ALA A 19 21.18 1.84 -1.17
C ALA A 19 22.23 0.95 -1.86
N PRO A 20 22.21 0.85 -3.19
CA PRO A 20 23.20 0.04 -3.90
C PRO A 20 24.57 0.70 -3.85
N ASP A 21 25.61 -0.13 -3.94
CA ASP A 21 26.97 0.35 -4.25
C ASP A 21 27.00 0.85 -5.70
N THR A 22 26.92 2.17 -5.86
CA THR A 22 26.84 2.80 -7.19
C THR A 22 28.07 2.57 -8.06
N SER A 23 29.23 2.20 -7.48
CA SER A 23 30.44 1.86 -8.25
C SER A 23 30.29 0.55 -9.03
N ARG A 24 29.35 -0.31 -8.64
CA ARG A 24 29.07 -1.60 -9.27
C ARG A 24 27.89 -1.56 -10.24
N LEU A 25 27.25 -0.40 -10.39
CA LEU A 25 26.11 -0.22 -11.29
C LEU A 25 26.58 0.18 -12.70
N ASP A 26 25.78 -0.13 -13.72
CA ASP A 26 25.98 0.47 -15.03
C ASP A 26 25.87 2.00 -14.95
N GLY A 27 26.55 2.71 -15.85
CA GLY A 27 26.66 4.16 -15.78
C GLY A 27 25.32 4.90 -15.71
N ARG A 28 24.23 4.40 -16.32
CA ARG A 28 22.91 5.05 -16.25
C ARG A 28 22.24 4.80 -14.90
N SER A 29 22.37 3.59 -14.37
CA SER A 29 21.90 3.26 -13.03
C SER A 29 22.66 4.05 -11.96
N ALA A 30 23.99 4.12 -12.04
CA ALA A 30 24.80 4.94 -11.14
C ALA A 30 24.35 6.42 -11.16
N ARG A 31 24.20 7.01 -12.36
CA ARG A 31 23.74 8.40 -12.51
C ARG A 31 22.32 8.63 -12.01
N ALA A 32 21.43 7.65 -12.20
CA ALA A 32 20.08 7.72 -11.64
C ALA A 32 20.08 7.80 -10.11
N TRP A 33 21.10 7.26 -9.45
CA TRP A 33 21.28 7.36 -8.00
C TRP A 33 22.01 8.64 -7.57
N THR A 34 23.05 9.05 -8.31
CA THR A 34 24.02 10.05 -7.83
C THR A 34 23.82 11.45 -8.40
N GLU A 35 23.28 11.61 -9.62
CA GLU A 35 23.12 12.95 -10.19
C GLU A 35 21.97 13.71 -9.53
N PRO A 36 22.15 15.02 -9.29
CA PRO A 36 21.09 15.87 -8.77
C PRO A 36 19.94 15.96 -9.79
N MET A 37 18.78 15.46 -9.38
CA MET A 37 17.53 15.53 -10.14
C MET A 37 16.39 15.80 -9.18
N THR A 38 15.53 16.76 -9.53
CA THR A 38 14.28 17.04 -8.82
C THR A 38 13.17 16.28 -9.53
N VAL A 39 12.37 15.51 -8.78
CA VAL A 39 11.22 14.77 -9.32
C VAL A 39 9.93 15.32 -8.73
N ARG A 40 8.97 15.67 -9.58
CA ARG A 40 7.64 16.14 -9.19
C ARG A 40 6.58 15.26 -9.85
N ALA A 41 5.66 14.72 -9.05
CA ALA A 41 4.51 14.00 -9.58
C ALA A 41 3.49 14.97 -10.17
N THR A 42 2.89 14.60 -11.30
CA THR A 42 1.90 15.43 -12.02
C THR A 42 0.51 14.78 -12.11
N GLY A 43 0.32 13.58 -11.54
CA GLY A 43 -0.92 12.80 -11.58
C GLY A 43 -0.82 11.63 -12.56
N GLU A 44 -1.75 10.66 -12.48
CA GLU A 44 -1.85 9.51 -13.41
C GLU A 44 -0.55 8.67 -13.54
N GLY A 45 0.33 8.68 -12.54
CA GLY A 45 1.64 8.01 -12.64
C GLY A 45 2.64 8.71 -13.57
N ARG A 46 2.45 10.00 -13.84
CA ARG A 46 3.37 10.85 -14.59
C ARG A 46 4.19 11.75 -13.68
N TYR A 47 5.39 12.05 -14.13
CA TYR A 47 6.40 12.78 -13.35
C TYR A 47 7.22 13.72 -14.24
N ASP A 48 7.49 14.91 -13.74
CA ASP A 48 8.47 15.82 -14.30
C ASP A 48 9.81 15.66 -13.56
N VAL A 49 10.87 15.41 -14.32
CA VAL A 49 12.24 15.22 -13.83
C VAL A 49 13.12 16.35 -14.35
N GLU A 50 13.47 17.28 -13.46
CA GLU A 50 14.40 18.37 -13.74
C GLU A 50 15.82 17.93 -13.37
N ASN A 51 16.77 18.06 -14.30
CA ASN A 51 18.17 17.77 -14.03
C ASN A 51 18.93 18.98 -13.47
N GLY A 52 20.16 18.77 -12.99
CA GLY A 52 21.01 19.85 -12.48
C GLY A 52 21.37 20.97 -13.47
N ALA A 53 21.02 20.85 -14.76
CA ALA A 53 21.16 21.91 -15.75
C ALA A 53 19.81 22.62 -16.06
N GLY A 54 18.77 22.39 -15.26
CA GLY A 54 17.45 23.02 -15.41
C GLY A 54 16.59 22.49 -16.56
N ARG A 55 16.97 21.37 -17.19
CA ARG A 55 16.13 20.75 -18.24
C ARG A 55 15.17 19.74 -17.62
N THR A 56 13.90 19.86 -17.97
CA THR A 56 12.82 18.99 -17.50
C THR A 56 12.43 17.96 -18.55
N TYR A 57 12.32 16.70 -18.13
CA TYR A 57 11.80 15.60 -18.93
C TYR A 57 10.57 15.02 -18.26
N ARG A 58 9.57 14.66 -19.07
CA ARG A 58 8.37 13.99 -18.58
C ARG A 58 8.61 12.48 -18.65
N VAL A 59 8.19 11.80 -17.59
CA VAL A 59 8.26 10.36 -17.43
C VAL A 59 6.85 9.84 -17.21
N ASP A 60 6.47 8.84 -17.99
CA ASP A 60 5.26 8.05 -17.77
C ASP A 60 5.72 6.70 -17.21
N LEU A 61 5.54 6.49 -15.91
CA LEU A 61 6.07 5.29 -15.26
C LEU A 61 5.28 4.02 -15.63
N PRO A 62 3.92 4.03 -15.71
CA PRO A 62 3.13 2.91 -16.21
C PRO A 62 3.55 2.46 -17.61
N ASP A 63 3.70 3.40 -18.55
CA ASP A 63 4.06 3.07 -19.94
C ASP A 63 5.57 2.84 -20.11
N GLY A 64 6.37 3.15 -19.08
CA GLY A 64 7.83 3.07 -19.14
C GLY A 64 8.44 4.07 -20.12
N ASP A 65 7.73 5.15 -20.45
CA ASP A 65 8.13 6.17 -21.42
C ASP A 65 8.86 7.36 -20.76
N CYS A 66 9.73 8.01 -21.54
CA CYS A 66 10.36 9.25 -21.15
C CYS A 66 10.66 10.15 -22.35
N THR A 67 10.40 11.45 -22.21
CA THR A 67 10.65 12.43 -23.29
C THR A 67 12.13 12.76 -23.50
N CYS A 68 13.05 12.19 -22.72
CA CYS A 68 14.47 12.43 -22.89
C CYS A 68 15.03 11.81 -24.19
N PRO A 69 16.10 12.39 -24.77
CA PRO A 69 16.70 11.85 -25.99
C PRO A 69 17.18 10.39 -25.87
N ASP A 70 17.67 9.98 -24.70
CA ASP A 70 18.11 8.59 -24.47
C ASP A 70 16.98 7.58 -24.70
N HIS A 71 15.77 7.92 -24.28
CA HIS A 71 14.63 7.05 -24.47
C HIS A 71 14.05 7.20 -25.88
N ARG A 72 13.74 8.44 -26.31
CA ARG A 72 13.09 8.68 -27.61
C ARG A 72 13.91 8.27 -28.83
N ILE A 73 15.24 8.35 -28.75
CA ILE A 73 16.13 8.07 -29.90
C ILE A 73 16.73 6.67 -29.81
N ARG A 74 17.11 6.22 -28.59
CA ARG A 74 17.83 4.95 -28.42
C ARG A 74 16.93 3.80 -27.93
N GLY A 75 15.69 4.07 -27.55
CA GLY A 75 14.75 3.07 -27.00
C GLY A 75 15.21 2.47 -25.67
N GLU A 76 16.20 3.06 -25.02
CA GLU A 76 16.77 2.51 -23.79
C GLU A 76 15.96 2.95 -22.58
N ARG A 77 15.96 2.11 -21.53
CA ARG A 77 15.56 2.58 -20.20
C ARG A 77 16.56 3.65 -19.79
N CYS A 78 16.12 4.90 -19.62
CA CYS A 78 16.99 6.03 -19.32
C CYS A 78 17.22 6.15 -17.80
N LYS A 79 18.09 7.10 -17.40
CA LYS A 79 18.31 7.42 -15.97
C LYS A 79 17.09 8.08 -15.30
N HIS A 80 16.25 8.79 -16.05
CA HIS A 80 15.07 9.48 -15.51
C HIS A 80 14.00 8.48 -15.05
N LEU A 81 13.69 7.47 -15.88
CA LEU A 81 12.82 6.34 -15.50
C LEU A 81 13.31 5.64 -14.23
N ARG A 82 14.63 5.39 -14.14
CA ARG A 82 15.23 4.78 -12.95
C ARG A 82 15.11 5.70 -11.73
N ARG A 83 15.39 7.00 -11.88
CA ARG A 83 15.27 7.99 -10.80
C ARG A 83 13.84 8.03 -10.27
N VAL A 84 12.82 8.11 -11.13
CA VAL A 84 11.41 8.07 -10.71
C VAL A 84 11.10 6.80 -9.92
N ALA A 85 11.50 5.63 -10.45
CA ALA A 85 11.28 4.37 -9.76
C ALA A 85 11.96 4.33 -8.37
N ILE A 86 13.16 4.91 -8.23
CA ILE A 86 13.87 5.03 -6.96
C ILE A 86 13.09 5.92 -5.97
N GLU A 87 12.64 7.10 -6.38
CA GLU A 87 11.91 8.04 -5.50
C GLU A 87 10.55 7.47 -5.07
N VAL A 88 9.84 6.77 -5.97
CA VAL A 88 8.59 6.05 -5.66
C VAL A 88 8.87 4.92 -4.66
N THR A 89 9.86 4.08 -4.91
CA THR A 89 10.20 2.95 -4.03
C THR A 89 10.63 3.42 -2.63
N ARG A 90 11.29 4.58 -2.56
CA ARG A 90 11.67 5.22 -1.29
C ARG A 90 10.52 5.95 -0.61
N GLY A 91 9.32 5.95 -1.19
CA GLY A 91 8.14 6.62 -0.63
C GLY A 91 8.30 8.13 -0.50
N ARG A 92 9.08 8.77 -1.37
CA ARG A 92 9.27 10.24 -1.34
C ARG A 92 8.29 10.98 -2.24
N ILE A 93 7.83 10.31 -3.29
CA ILE A 93 6.79 10.78 -4.22
C ILE A 93 5.72 9.70 -4.33
N PRO A 94 4.47 10.05 -4.70
CA PRO A 94 3.40 9.06 -4.82
C PRO A 94 3.71 8.05 -5.94
N ALA A 95 3.31 6.79 -5.72
CA ALA A 95 3.33 5.78 -6.76
C ALA A 95 2.24 6.05 -7.82
N PRO A 96 2.28 5.40 -9.00
CA PRO A 96 1.16 5.46 -9.94
C PRO A 96 -0.17 5.09 -9.28
N GLY A 97 -1.23 5.84 -9.60
CA GLY A 97 -2.54 5.71 -8.98
C GLY A 97 -2.64 6.29 -7.56
N GLN A 98 -1.62 7.01 -7.09
CA GLN A 98 -1.63 7.72 -5.83
C GLN A 98 -1.37 9.22 -6.00
N VAL A 99 -1.86 10.00 -5.05
CA VAL A 99 -1.64 11.44 -4.93
C VAL A 99 -1.29 11.80 -3.49
N ARG A 100 -0.72 12.98 -3.28
CA ARG A 100 -0.54 13.51 -1.91
C ARG A 100 -1.90 13.97 -1.39
N GLY A 101 -2.27 13.51 -0.21
CA GLY A 101 -3.54 13.88 0.44
C GLY A 101 -3.53 13.56 1.93
N THR A 102 -4.64 13.87 2.60
CA THR A 102 -4.83 13.59 4.03
C THR A 102 -5.55 12.27 4.21
N CYS A 103 -4.97 11.36 4.98
CA CYS A 103 -5.58 10.06 5.24
C CYS A 103 -6.81 10.19 6.15
N ARG A 104 -7.98 9.66 5.74
CA ARG A 104 -9.21 9.62 6.54
C ARG A 104 -9.07 8.78 7.82
N GLY A 105 -8.28 7.71 7.78
CA GLY A 105 -8.13 6.79 8.90
C GLY A 105 -7.22 7.28 10.03
N CYS A 106 -6.15 8.03 9.71
CA CYS A 106 -5.20 8.51 10.73
C CYS A 106 -5.01 10.04 10.76
N GLY A 107 -5.66 10.79 9.87
CA GLY A 107 -5.57 12.25 9.79
C GLY A 107 -4.23 12.81 9.30
N ARG A 108 -3.23 11.97 9.00
CA ARG A 108 -1.90 12.40 8.57
C ARG A 108 -1.84 12.63 7.06
N GLU A 109 -1.03 13.59 6.64
CA GLU A 109 -0.64 13.73 5.24
C GLU A 109 0.16 12.51 4.78
N GLY A 110 -0.09 12.04 3.56
CA GLY A 110 0.59 10.91 2.98
C GLY A 110 0.21 10.71 1.52
N PHE A 111 0.46 9.51 1.00
CA PHE A 111 -0.01 9.11 -0.32
C PHE A 111 -1.29 8.30 -0.20
N VAL A 112 -2.33 8.80 -0.86
CA VAL A 112 -3.67 8.22 -0.92
C VAL A 112 -4.02 7.87 -2.37
N PRO A 113 -5.00 7.00 -2.62
CA PRO A 113 -5.42 6.65 -3.98
C PRO A 113 -5.96 7.87 -4.74
N GLU A 114 -5.72 7.94 -6.05
CA GLU A 114 -6.17 9.07 -6.90
C GLU A 114 -7.70 9.08 -7.15
N GLY A 115 -8.35 7.93 -7.14
CA GLY A 115 -9.79 7.78 -7.46
C GLY A 115 -10.59 6.99 -6.43
N GLY A 116 -10.10 6.86 -5.20
CA GLY A 116 -10.72 6.06 -4.15
C GLY A 116 -10.85 6.81 -2.85
N PRO A 117 -11.40 6.18 -1.79
CA PRO A 117 -11.42 6.76 -0.47
C PRO A 117 -9.99 7.03 0.01
N ASP A 118 -9.78 8.18 0.66
CA ASP A 118 -8.46 8.72 0.99
C ASP A 118 -7.80 7.95 2.16
N TYR A 119 -7.48 6.68 1.97
CA TYR A 119 -6.76 5.86 2.95
C TYR A 119 -5.32 5.64 2.52
N CYS A 120 -4.38 6.05 3.36
CA CYS A 120 -2.97 5.74 3.13
C CYS A 120 -2.72 4.23 3.23
N ARG A 121 -1.59 3.75 2.71
CA ARG A 121 -1.25 2.32 2.68
C ARG A 121 -1.36 1.63 4.06
N GLY A 122 -0.97 2.30 5.14
CA GLY A 122 -1.04 1.73 6.49
C GLY A 122 -2.43 1.80 7.13
N CYS A 123 -3.38 2.51 6.54
CA CYS A 123 -4.77 2.57 6.99
C CYS A 123 -5.72 1.80 6.09
N ARG A 124 -5.38 1.57 4.82
CA ARG A 124 -6.19 0.75 3.91
C ARG A 124 -6.31 -0.67 4.47
N LEU A 125 -7.51 -1.24 4.33
CA LEU A 125 -7.81 -2.63 4.67
C LEU A 125 -8.01 -3.42 3.39
N GLU A 126 -7.64 -4.69 3.43
CA GLU A 126 -7.84 -5.69 2.40
C GLU A 126 -8.52 -6.93 3.00
N SER A 127 -9.08 -7.78 2.15
CA SER A 127 -9.71 -9.02 2.62
C SER A 127 -8.65 -9.95 3.20
N GLY A 128 -8.89 -10.49 4.39
CA GLY A 128 -7.95 -11.28 5.17
C GLY A 128 -7.16 -10.49 6.23
N ASP A 129 -7.24 -9.16 6.24
CA ASP A 129 -6.57 -8.36 7.26
C ASP A 129 -7.21 -8.56 8.65
N LEU A 130 -6.37 -8.51 9.69
CA LEU A 130 -6.84 -8.31 11.05
C LEU A 130 -6.91 -6.81 11.36
N ALA A 131 -8.00 -6.40 12.01
CA ALA A 131 -8.19 -5.04 12.48
C ALA A 131 -8.69 -5.03 13.93
N THR A 132 -8.54 -3.88 14.59
CA THR A 132 -9.21 -3.58 15.85
C THR A 132 -10.49 -2.85 15.54
N ASP A 133 -11.62 -3.33 16.06
CA ASP A 133 -12.83 -2.52 16.17
C ASP A 133 -12.62 -1.44 17.25
N ARG A 134 -12.58 -0.17 16.88
CA ARG A 134 -12.33 0.94 17.82
C ARG A 134 -13.41 1.09 18.89
N GLU A 135 -14.63 0.62 18.63
CA GLU A 135 -15.74 0.74 19.59
C GLU A 135 -15.66 -0.27 20.73
N THR A 136 -15.11 -1.46 20.45
CA THR A 136 -15.05 -2.58 21.40
C THR A 136 -13.62 -2.85 21.90
N GLY A 137 -12.61 -2.52 21.10
CA GLY A 137 -11.21 -2.91 21.31
C GLY A 137 -10.89 -4.31 20.78
N ASP A 138 -11.89 -5.05 20.30
CA ASP A 138 -11.77 -6.44 19.90
C ASP A 138 -11.12 -6.59 18.52
N ALA A 139 -10.52 -7.77 18.30
CA ALA A 139 -9.97 -8.14 17.01
C ALA A 139 -11.10 -8.60 16.08
N VAL A 140 -11.08 -8.11 14.85
CA VAL A 140 -11.96 -8.56 13.77
C VAL A 140 -11.14 -8.99 12.56
N LEU A 141 -11.64 -9.96 11.81
CA LEU A 141 -11.10 -10.35 10.52
C LEU A 141 -11.90 -9.68 9.41
N VAL A 142 -11.22 -8.98 8.52
CA VAL A 142 -11.82 -8.36 7.34
C VAL A 142 -12.17 -9.44 6.32
N VAL A 143 -13.46 -9.61 6.05
CA VAL A 143 -13.96 -10.53 5.03
C VAL A 143 -13.97 -9.86 3.67
N ARG A 144 -14.41 -8.59 3.63
CA ARG A 144 -14.58 -7.85 2.38
C ARG A 144 -14.53 -6.35 2.62
N VAL A 145 -13.87 -5.63 1.73
CA VAL A 145 -13.95 -4.16 1.66
C VAL A 145 -14.77 -3.80 0.44
N THR A 146 -15.79 -2.96 0.62
CA THR A 146 -16.70 -2.55 -0.46
C THR A 146 -16.42 -1.11 -0.88
N ALA A 147 -16.94 -0.71 -2.04
CA ALA A 147 -16.98 0.69 -2.47
C ALA A 147 -18.27 1.41 -2.00
N ASP A 148 -19.22 0.66 -1.42
CA ASP A 148 -20.52 1.18 -1.03
C ASP A 148 -20.41 2.01 0.25
N ARG A 149 -21.14 3.12 0.31
CA ARG A 149 -21.10 4.08 1.41
C ARG A 149 -21.92 3.58 2.60
N ALA A 150 -21.46 3.86 3.82
CA ALA A 150 -22.13 3.45 5.05
C ALA A 150 -23.57 4.00 5.17
N ASP A 151 -23.89 5.14 4.58
CA ASP A 151 -25.25 5.69 4.53
C ASP A 151 -26.15 5.10 3.43
N ALA A 152 -25.60 4.29 2.53
CA ALA A 152 -26.34 3.62 1.46
C ALA A 152 -26.54 2.12 1.71
N VAL A 153 -25.67 1.48 2.49
CA VAL A 153 -25.78 0.04 2.81
C VAL A 153 -26.67 -0.15 4.02
N ALA A 154 -27.80 -0.84 3.83
CA ALA A 154 -28.66 -1.28 4.93
C ALA A 154 -28.13 -2.54 5.60
N VAL A 155 -28.28 -2.65 6.91
CA VAL A 155 -27.97 -3.88 7.65
C VAL A 155 -29.13 -4.86 7.50
N ASP A 156 -28.80 -6.10 7.16
CA ASP A 156 -29.77 -7.18 6.96
C ASP A 156 -30.69 -7.36 8.18
N GLY A 157 -31.99 -7.47 7.90
CA GLY A 157 -33.03 -7.67 8.91
C GLY A 157 -33.52 -6.41 9.62
N THR A 158 -32.83 -5.26 9.50
CA THR A 158 -33.29 -3.98 10.09
C THR A 158 -33.68 -2.95 9.06
N GLY A 159 -33.08 -2.99 7.85
CA GLY A 159 -33.27 -1.97 6.82
C GLY A 159 -32.63 -0.62 7.17
N ARG A 160 -31.95 -0.51 8.31
CA ARG A 160 -31.27 0.72 8.76
C ARG A 160 -29.89 0.81 8.11
N PRO A 161 -29.49 1.97 7.57
CA PRO A 161 -28.15 2.18 7.05
C PRO A 161 -27.07 1.91 8.10
N VAL A 162 -25.91 1.39 7.68
CA VAL A 162 -24.75 1.15 8.55
C VAL A 162 -24.36 2.43 9.31
N ALA A 163 -24.33 3.58 8.63
CA ALA A 163 -23.98 4.87 9.22
C ALA A 163 -24.97 5.35 10.29
N ASP A 164 -26.20 4.85 10.28
CA ASP A 164 -27.23 5.30 11.22
C ASP A 164 -27.23 4.53 12.52
N TYR A 165 -26.46 3.45 12.67
CA TYR A 165 -26.32 2.77 13.95
C TYR A 165 -25.64 3.69 14.99
N GLU A 166 -26.12 3.64 16.24
CA GLU A 166 -25.63 4.53 17.30
C GLU A 166 -24.13 4.39 17.56
N THR A 167 -23.61 3.16 17.51
CA THR A 167 -22.17 2.87 17.62
C THR A 167 -21.34 3.42 16.45
N ASN A 168 -22.00 3.92 15.40
CA ASN A 168 -21.35 4.46 14.21
C ASN A 168 -21.50 5.98 14.05
N ALA A 169 -22.16 6.66 14.99
CA ALA A 169 -22.50 8.09 14.88
C ALA A 169 -21.27 9.02 14.73
N GLY A 170 -20.09 8.58 15.19
CA GLY A 170 -18.83 9.32 15.09
C GLY A 170 -18.05 9.15 13.79
N TYR A 171 -18.47 8.25 12.90
CA TYR A 171 -17.75 7.94 11.65
C TYR A 171 -18.38 8.65 10.44
N PRO A 172 -17.60 8.93 9.37
CA PRO A 172 -18.12 9.57 8.18
C PRO A 172 -19.25 8.74 7.57
N ARG A 173 -20.34 9.41 7.18
CA ARG A 173 -21.50 8.75 6.56
C ARG A 173 -21.18 8.20 5.17
N ASP A 174 -20.24 8.83 4.47
CA ASP A 174 -19.73 8.41 3.16
C ASP A 174 -18.61 7.37 3.23
N ASP A 175 -18.28 6.89 4.42
CA ASP A 175 -17.19 5.95 4.60
C ASP A 175 -17.50 4.61 3.94
N PRO A 176 -16.55 3.95 3.24
CA PRO A 176 -16.80 2.66 2.64
C PRO A 176 -17.16 1.62 3.70
N VAL A 177 -18.05 0.71 3.35
CA VAL A 177 -18.43 -0.40 4.23
C VAL A 177 -17.38 -1.51 4.16
N VAL A 178 -17.00 -1.99 5.33
CA VAL A 178 -16.16 -3.18 5.53
C VAL A 178 -16.98 -4.26 6.23
N GLU A 179 -17.00 -5.44 5.64
CA GLU A 179 -17.59 -6.63 6.25
C GLU A 179 -16.53 -7.37 7.05
N VAL A 180 -16.86 -7.69 8.29
CA VAL A 180 -15.97 -8.36 9.22
C VAL A 180 -16.66 -9.51 9.95
N VAL A 181 -15.85 -10.37 10.54
CA VAL A 181 -16.27 -11.38 11.52
C VAL A 181 -15.40 -11.25 12.77
N TYR A 182 -15.95 -11.55 13.94
CA TYR A 182 -15.19 -11.66 15.19
C TYR A 182 -14.68 -13.10 15.31
N PRO A 183 -13.38 -13.36 15.06
CA PRO A 183 -12.88 -14.72 14.91
C PRO A 183 -12.75 -15.48 16.24
N PHE A 184 -12.67 -14.76 17.36
CA PHE A 184 -12.47 -15.33 18.70
C PHE A 184 -13.77 -15.51 19.48
N ASP A 185 -14.90 -15.13 18.88
CA ASP A 185 -16.21 -15.29 19.49
C ASP A 185 -16.82 -16.65 19.09
N GLY A 186 -17.24 -17.43 20.09
CA GLY A 186 -17.94 -18.71 19.90
C GLY A 186 -17.07 -19.87 19.38
N GLY A 187 -17.68 -21.04 19.25
CA GLY A 187 -17.01 -22.29 18.84
C GLY A 187 -17.22 -22.72 17.38
N GLU A 188 -17.93 -21.93 16.58
CA GLU A 188 -18.30 -22.30 15.21
C GLU A 188 -17.13 -22.09 14.22
N PRO A 189 -17.17 -22.71 13.03
CA PRO A 189 -16.24 -22.39 11.95
C PRO A 189 -16.37 -20.93 11.50
N LEU A 190 -15.27 -20.33 11.06
CA LEU A 190 -15.23 -18.93 10.61
C LEU A 190 -16.22 -18.62 9.47
N ALA A 191 -16.48 -19.60 8.59
CA ALA A 191 -17.38 -19.44 7.45
C ALA A 191 -18.86 -19.26 7.87
N ASP A 192 -19.24 -19.85 9.00
CA ASP A 192 -20.62 -19.85 9.50
C ASP A 192 -20.87 -18.71 10.50
N ARG A 193 -19.80 -18.02 10.92
CA ARG A 193 -19.91 -16.87 11.83
C ARG A 193 -20.69 -15.73 11.22
N ARG A 194 -21.45 -15.04 12.09
CA ARG A 194 -22.18 -13.83 11.76
C ARG A 194 -21.23 -12.76 11.21
N ARG A 195 -21.61 -12.19 10.06
CA ARG A 195 -20.93 -11.04 9.45
C ARG A 195 -21.50 -9.74 9.97
N TYR A 196 -20.62 -8.77 10.13
CA TYR A 196 -20.92 -7.42 10.58
C TYR A 196 -20.45 -6.41 9.54
N SER A 197 -21.22 -5.36 9.34
CA SER A 197 -20.90 -4.28 8.40
C SER A 197 -20.58 -3.01 9.16
N PHE A 198 -19.37 -2.49 8.98
CA PHE A 198 -18.87 -1.31 9.69
C PHE A 198 -18.32 -0.25 8.74
N PRO A 199 -18.35 1.04 9.11
CA PRO A 199 -17.55 2.07 8.43
C PRO A 199 -16.06 1.70 8.45
N HIS A 200 -15.34 1.91 7.36
CA HIS A 200 -13.91 1.61 7.25
C HIS A 200 -13.07 2.25 8.36
N SER A 201 -13.27 3.53 8.62
CA SER A 201 -12.62 4.32 9.67
C SER A 201 -13.00 3.91 11.09
N ARG A 202 -13.93 2.98 11.30
CA ARG A 202 -14.14 2.32 12.61
C ARG A 202 -13.06 1.28 12.89
N LEU A 203 -12.45 0.73 11.85
CA LEU A 203 -11.48 -0.35 11.95
C LEU A 203 -10.05 0.19 11.88
N ALA A 204 -9.24 -0.16 12.86
CA ALA A 204 -7.82 0.18 12.88
C ALA A 204 -7.03 -1.05 12.40
N PRO A 205 -6.30 -0.99 11.27
CA PRO A 205 -5.46 -2.12 10.85
C PRO A 205 -4.51 -2.53 11.97
N ARG A 206 -4.39 -3.84 12.19
CA ARG A 206 -3.34 -4.41 13.03
C ARG A 206 -2.21 -4.85 12.10
N ASP A 207 -0.97 -4.56 12.49
CA ASP A 207 0.14 -5.24 11.86
C ASP A 207 -0.05 -6.74 12.11
N ALA A 208 0.01 -7.55 11.04
CA ALA A 208 0.01 -9.01 11.09
C ALA A 208 1.31 -9.56 11.68
N ALA A 209 1.89 -8.87 12.66
CA ALA A 209 2.98 -9.38 13.47
C ALA A 209 2.44 -10.54 14.30
N ILE A 210 2.52 -11.74 13.71
CA ILE A 210 2.60 -13.06 14.32
C ILE A 210 1.81 -13.12 15.64
N VAL A 211 0.54 -13.53 15.56
CA VAL A 211 -0.08 -14.20 16.71
C VAL A 211 0.73 -15.48 16.88
N ASP A 212 1.69 -15.49 17.79
CA ASP A 212 2.34 -16.71 18.24
C ASP A 212 1.26 -17.54 18.96
N PRO A 213 0.84 -18.70 18.45
CA PRO A 213 -0.21 -19.50 19.07
C PRO A 213 0.32 -20.30 20.28
N GLY A 214 1.39 -19.86 20.95
CA GLY A 214 2.05 -20.66 21.97
C GLY A 214 2.54 -19.87 23.16
N LEU A 215 1.64 -19.43 24.05
CA LEU A 215 1.89 -19.40 25.50
C LEU A 215 0.56 -19.54 26.26
N GLY A 216 -0.08 -20.69 26.10
CA GLY A 216 -0.82 -21.31 27.18
C GLY A 216 -0.01 -22.52 27.63
N GLU A 217 0.56 -22.46 28.83
CA GLU A 217 0.65 -23.58 29.79
C GLU A 217 1.36 -23.13 31.08
N VAL A 218 0.58 -23.29 32.18
CA VAL A 218 0.87 -23.37 33.63
C VAL A 218 1.63 -22.25 34.36
#